data_AF-A0A7Y4UMB6-F1
#
_entry.id   AF-A0A7Y4UMB6-F1
#
_cell.length_a   1.000
_cell.length_b   1.000
_cell.length_c   1.000
_cell.angle_alpha   90.00
_cell.angle_beta   90.00
_cell.angle_gamma   90.00
#
_symmetry.space_group_name_H-M   'P 1'
#
loop_
_entity.id
_entity.type
_entity.pdbx_description
1 polymer ?
#
loop_
_entity_poly.entity_id
_entity_poly.type
_entity_poly.pdbx_seq_one_letter_code
_entity_poly.pdbx_strand_id
1 'polypeptide(L)'
;MASRSVYLGLLDIDIRGNLDLKTSLGQASPSDVLKYLFAYAIVADEVCMQGSAPLKSKSVFIAFTRLAEAFQRNELHEEKPIFSFVLSGESESYLSYLVERLSFLRVKGGHNAERSAYLGNDGLTAAQMLDKCLNIRHVKKRTRSVSDEYKSSLLLSLRSGRYNEHGVKDDVAEKAIKLLTEEQIIQTHHLIESLHLQDIEQVNAVYRTARERYRKANAYGSESINSETKPHFKWKNILAYLSHINLTTILSKDSALEPMLLYRLRILKSLKAMNDIYFECQDQADIDALLNILNQLRINGKLRSLLKQSPGAAIAYFFESLNQAEIGYKSVNKGLEELSKVFLLNVADEVFAKKVYSIHSCMEMLARDLAVLTHHSSGTPSGAP
;
A
#
# COMPACT_ATOMS: atom_id res chain seq x y z
N MET A 1 -4.39 6.48 18.62
CA MET A 1 -4.67 6.47 17.16
C MET A 1 -4.95 5.05 16.73
N ALA A 2 -5.84 4.84 15.76
CA ALA A 2 -6.04 3.51 15.16
C ALA A 2 -4.76 3.08 14.42
N SER A 3 -4.42 1.79 14.48
CA SER A 3 -3.26 1.21 13.78
C SER A 3 -3.38 1.44 12.26
N ARG A 4 -2.29 1.89 11.64
CA ARG A 4 -2.17 2.09 10.18
C ARG A 4 -1.81 0.78 9.50
N SER A 5 -2.71 -0.20 9.52
CA SER A 5 -2.51 -1.49 8.85
C SER A 5 -2.89 -1.41 7.37
N VAL A 6 -2.03 -1.92 6.49
CA VAL A 6 -2.25 -1.95 5.02
C VAL A 6 -2.28 -3.37 4.48
N TYR A 7 -3.16 -3.66 3.52
CA TYR A 7 -3.17 -4.92 2.78
C TYR A 7 -2.65 -4.73 1.35
N LEU A 8 -1.67 -5.53 0.94
CA LEU A 8 -1.04 -5.43 -0.38
C LEU A 8 -1.63 -6.44 -1.37
N GLY A 9 -2.87 -6.21 -1.81
CA GLY A 9 -3.60 -7.12 -2.71
C GLY A 9 -2.99 -7.31 -4.11
N LEU A 10 -2.07 -6.44 -4.53
CA LEU A 10 -1.35 -6.55 -5.82
C LEU A 10 -0.21 -7.58 -5.78
N LEU A 11 0.18 -8.05 -4.60
CA LEU A 11 1.18 -9.11 -4.45
C LEU A 11 0.57 -10.52 -4.54
N ASP A 12 -0.54 -10.64 -5.26
CA ASP A 12 -1.17 -11.91 -5.63
C ASP A 12 -1.16 -12.06 -7.16
N ILE A 13 -1.53 -13.23 -7.66
CA ILE A 13 -1.48 -13.55 -9.08
C ILE A 13 -2.74 -13.07 -9.84
N ASP A 14 -2.57 -12.82 -11.14
CA ASP A 14 -3.59 -12.52 -12.12
C ASP A 14 -4.20 -13.82 -12.72
N ILE A 15 -5.09 -13.68 -13.70
CA ILE A 15 -5.78 -14.81 -14.35
C ILE A 15 -4.82 -15.74 -15.10
N ARG A 16 -3.61 -15.26 -15.42
CA ARG A 16 -2.57 -15.99 -16.15
C ARG A 16 -1.52 -16.59 -15.21
N GLY A 17 -1.64 -16.38 -13.89
CA GLY A 17 -0.68 -16.87 -12.90
C GLY A 17 0.52 -15.93 -12.69
N ASN A 18 0.49 -14.73 -13.25
CA ASN A 18 1.56 -13.74 -13.10
C ASN A 18 1.26 -12.80 -11.94
N LEU A 19 2.28 -12.20 -11.33
CA LEU A 19 2.07 -11.20 -10.27
C LEU A 19 1.26 -10.00 -10.80
N ASP A 20 0.19 -9.60 -10.10
CA ASP A 20 -0.68 -8.50 -10.54
C ASP A 20 -0.05 -7.11 -10.33
N LEU A 21 1.02 -7.01 -9.54
CA LEU A 21 1.85 -5.81 -9.45
C LEU A 21 2.53 -5.56 -10.80
N LYS A 22 2.02 -4.57 -11.54
CA LYS A 22 2.54 -4.15 -12.84
C LYS A 22 3.57 -3.05 -12.71
N THR A 23 4.60 -3.12 -13.55
CA THR A 23 5.57 -2.05 -13.76
C THR A 23 5.50 -1.57 -15.20
N SER A 24 6.19 -0.47 -15.52
CA SER A 24 6.33 0.00 -16.91
C SER A 24 7.06 -1.02 -17.82
N LEU A 25 7.78 -1.98 -17.24
CA LEU A 25 8.57 -2.99 -17.94
C LEU A 25 7.87 -4.37 -18.01
N GLY A 26 6.65 -4.48 -17.48
CA GLY A 26 5.88 -5.73 -17.46
C GLY A 26 5.70 -6.29 -16.05
N GLN A 27 6.13 -7.54 -15.82
CA GLN A 27 5.98 -8.19 -14.53
C GLN A 27 6.98 -7.62 -13.51
N ALA A 28 6.52 -7.42 -12.27
CA ALA A 28 7.39 -6.93 -11.20
C ALA A 28 8.51 -7.93 -10.86
N SER A 29 9.74 -7.43 -10.93
CA SER A 29 10.95 -8.13 -10.48
C SER A 29 11.00 -8.19 -8.94
N PRO A 30 11.90 -8.99 -8.35
CA PRO A 30 12.12 -8.96 -6.90
C PRO A 30 12.46 -7.57 -6.36
N SER A 31 13.19 -6.75 -7.14
CA SER A 31 13.52 -5.37 -6.80
C SER A 31 12.27 -4.49 -6.70
N ASP A 32 11.35 -4.64 -7.64
CA ASP A 32 10.09 -3.88 -7.64
C ASP A 32 9.23 -4.25 -6.44
N VAL A 33 9.16 -5.54 -6.10
CA VAL A 33 8.44 -6.03 -4.91
C VAL A 33 9.08 -5.48 -3.63
N LEU A 34 10.41 -5.46 -3.54
CA LEU A 34 11.11 -4.88 -2.39
C LEU A 34 10.80 -3.40 -2.22
N LYS A 35 10.90 -2.61 -3.29
CA LYS A 35 10.56 -1.17 -3.26
C LYS A 35 9.11 -0.95 -2.84
N TYR A 36 8.21 -1.78 -3.35
CA TYR A 36 6.79 -1.75 -2.99
C TYR A 36 6.59 -2.03 -1.50
N LEU A 37 7.16 -3.11 -0.97
CA LEU A 37 7.11 -3.45 0.47
C LEU A 37 7.71 -2.33 1.33
N PHE A 38 8.89 -1.85 0.99
CA PHE A 38 9.63 -0.84 1.76
C PHE A 38 8.88 0.49 1.81
N ALA A 39 8.32 0.93 0.68
CA ALA A 39 7.54 2.17 0.62
C ALA A 39 6.29 2.11 1.51
N TYR A 40 5.55 0.99 1.51
CA TYR A 40 4.42 0.82 2.42
C TYR A 40 4.86 0.72 3.88
N ALA A 41 5.96 0.02 4.17
CA ALA A 41 6.50 -0.09 5.52
C ALA A 41 7.13 1.21 6.05
N ILE A 42 7.39 2.21 5.22
CA ILE A 42 7.81 3.53 5.70
C ILE A 42 6.63 4.30 6.32
N VAL A 43 5.40 4.05 5.84
CA VAL A 43 4.21 4.86 6.18
C VAL A 43 3.20 4.13 7.05
N ALA A 44 3.04 2.82 6.87
CA ALA A 44 2.08 1.99 7.58
C ALA A 44 2.70 1.39 8.84
N ASP A 45 1.92 1.20 9.91
CA ASP A 45 2.40 0.53 11.12
C ASP A 45 2.63 -0.97 10.85
N GLU A 46 1.79 -1.57 10.01
CA GLU A 46 1.79 -2.99 9.69
C GLU A 46 1.44 -3.19 8.21
N VAL A 47 2.17 -4.08 7.54
CA VAL A 47 2.00 -4.41 6.12
C VAL A 47 1.59 -5.89 5.97
N CYS A 48 0.31 -6.10 5.69
CA CYS A 48 -0.32 -7.40 5.54
C CYS A 48 -0.41 -7.83 4.07
N MET A 49 -0.30 -9.12 3.84
CA MET A 49 -0.38 -9.73 2.53
C MET A 49 -1.08 -11.08 2.60
N GLN A 50 -1.44 -11.66 1.45
CA GLN A 50 -1.95 -13.02 1.43
C GLN A 50 -0.86 -14.04 1.82
N GLY A 51 -1.18 -14.97 2.73
CA GLY A 51 -0.32 -16.09 3.13
C GLY A 51 0.31 -16.85 1.96
N SER A 52 -0.43 -16.99 0.85
CA SER A 52 0.03 -17.69 -0.36
C SER A 52 0.98 -16.91 -1.25
N ALA A 53 1.12 -15.59 -1.09
CA ALA A 53 1.89 -14.74 -2.01
C ALA A 53 3.33 -15.26 -2.26
N PRO A 54 4.14 -15.56 -1.23
CA PRO A 54 5.50 -16.08 -1.41
C PRO A 54 5.52 -17.53 -1.93
N LEU A 55 4.42 -18.27 -1.77
CA LEU A 55 4.31 -19.66 -2.24
C LEU A 55 4.03 -19.73 -3.75
N LYS A 56 3.41 -18.69 -4.32
CA LYS A 56 3.01 -18.62 -5.74
C LYS A 56 3.95 -17.75 -6.60
N SER A 57 4.77 -16.90 -6.00
CA SER A 57 5.61 -15.95 -6.72
C SER A 57 7.06 -15.95 -6.23
N LYS A 58 7.97 -16.25 -7.15
CA LYS A 58 9.42 -16.25 -6.90
C LYS A 58 9.92 -14.87 -6.50
N SER A 59 9.40 -13.82 -7.14
CA SER A 59 9.74 -12.43 -6.82
C SER A 59 9.37 -12.06 -5.39
N VAL A 60 8.18 -12.48 -4.93
CA VAL A 60 7.74 -12.24 -3.54
C VAL A 60 8.58 -13.06 -2.56
N PHE A 61 8.90 -14.32 -2.88
CA PHE A 61 9.74 -15.15 -2.02
C PHE A 61 11.17 -14.59 -1.88
N ILE A 62 11.79 -14.13 -2.97
CA ILE A 62 13.13 -13.49 -2.93
C ILE A 62 13.09 -12.17 -2.14
N ALA A 63 12.01 -11.39 -2.28
CA ALA A 63 11.84 -10.18 -1.48
C ALA A 63 11.71 -10.49 0.02
N PHE A 64 10.96 -11.55 0.36
CA PHE A 64 10.87 -12.07 1.73
C PHE A 64 12.24 -12.45 2.29
N THR A 65 13.03 -13.25 1.58
CA THR A 65 14.33 -13.72 2.12
C THR A 65 15.27 -12.55 2.42
N ARG A 66 15.23 -11.49 1.62
CA ARG A 66 16.01 -10.26 1.85
C ARG A 66 15.52 -9.42 3.04
N LEU A 67 14.24 -9.53 3.40
CA LEU A 67 13.62 -8.77 4.49
C LEU A 67 13.20 -9.66 5.67
N ALA A 68 13.73 -10.88 5.79
CA ALA A 68 13.20 -11.90 6.69
C ALA A 68 13.05 -11.43 8.15
N GLU A 69 14.01 -10.64 8.66
CA GLU A 69 13.96 -10.07 10.01
C GLU A 69 12.77 -9.13 10.22
N ALA A 70 12.29 -8.43 9.19
CA ALA A 70 11.13 -7.55 9.28
C ALA A 70 9.78 -8.31 9.24
N PHE A 71 9.81 -9.61 8.94
CA PHE A 71 8.68 -10.53 9.12
C PHE A 71 8.69 -11.22 10.49
N GLN A 72 9.74 -11.01 11.29
CA GLN A 72 9.86 -11.52 12.64
C GLN A 72 9.55 -10.41 13.65
N ARG A 73 9.14 -10.80 14.85
CA ARG A 73 8.99 -9.87 15.98
C ARG A 73 10.39 -9.46 16.45
N ASN A 74 10.63 -8.17 16.64
CA ASN A 74 11.92 -7.65 17.08
C ASN A 74 11.76 -6.69 18.26
N GLU A 75 11.85 -7.19 19.49
CA GLU A 75 11.61 -6.38 20.69
C GLU A 75 12.56 -5.18 20.86
N LEU A 76 13.71 -5.15 20.18
CA LEU A 76 14.63 -4.00 20.19
C LEU A 76 14.12 -2.82 19.36
N HIS A 77 13.27 -3.08 18.36
CA HIS A 77 12.83 -2.08 17.38
C HIS A 77 11.29 -2.00 17.31
N GLU A 78 10.61 -3.13 17.20
CA GLU A 78 9.16 -3.26 17.17
C GLU A 78 8.64 -4.55 17.84
N GLU A 79 7.70 -4.40 18.77
CA GLU A 79 7.08 -5.52 19.48
C GLU A 79 6.16 -6.39 18.60
N LYS A 80 6.06 -6.11 17.29
CA LYS A 80 5.30 -6.88 16.31
C LYS A 80 6.07 -6.91 14.97
N PRO A 81 5.86 -7.94 14.14
CA PRO A 81 6.38 -7.95 12.77
C PRO A 81 5.87 -6.75 11.96
N ILE A 82 6.74 -6.14 11.15
CA ILE A 82 6.36 -5.08 10.22
C ILE A 82 5.54 -5.67 9.07
N PHE A 83 6.01 -6.80 8.53
CA PHE A 83 5.36 -7.51 7.44
C PHE A 83 4.68 -8.79 7.95
N SER A 84 3.55 -9.15 7.35
CA SER A 84 2.88 -10.42 7.65
C SER A 84 2.25 -11.06 6.41
N PHE A 85 2.63 -12.31 6.13
CA PHE A 85 1.89 -13.17 5.20
C PHE A 85 0.75 -13.84 5.97
N VAL A 86 -0.45 -13.29 5.85
CA VAL A 86 -1.56 -13.63 6.74
C VAL A 86 -2.17 -14.98 6.38
N LEU A 87 -2.10 -15.92 7.33
CA LEU A 87 -2.66 -17.28 7.23
C LEU A 87 -4.16 -17.30 7.55
N SER A 88 -4.83 -18.40 7.20
CA SER A 88 -6.18 -18.72 7.73
C SER A 88 -6.15 -18.82 9.26
N GLY A 89 -7.30 -18.63 9.90
CA GLY A 89 -7.46 -18.92 11.33
C GLY A 89 -7.06 -20.37 11.68
N GLU A 90 -7.50 -21.30 10.84
CA GLU A 90 -7.32 -22.75 11.06
C GLU A 90 -5.92 -23.27 10.68
N SER A 91 -5.17 -22.57 9.83
CA SER A 91 -3.90 -23.12 9.34
C SER A 91 -2.81 -23.02 10.42
N GLU A 92 -2.15 -24.14 10.69
CA GLU A 92 -1.13 -24.26 11.73
C GLU A 92 0.26 -23.85 11.26
N SER A 93 0.47 -23.78 9.94
CA SER A 93 1.75 -23.52 9.28
C SER A 93 1.54 -23.11 7.82
N TYR A 94 2.57 -22.63 7.14
CA TYR A 94 2.52 -22.41 5.69
C TYR A 94 2.46 -23.72 4.91
N LEU A 95 3.08 -24.79 5.42
CA LEU A 95 3.00 -26.11 4.81
C LEU A 95 1.57 -26.69 4.85
N SER A 96 0.90 -26.63 6.02
CA SER A 96 -0.50 -27.07 6.13
C SER A 96 -1.42 -26.23 5.25
N TYR A 97 -1.24 -24.91 5.26
CA TYR A 97 -1.96 -24.00 4.37
C TYR A 97 -1.78 -24.35 2.88
N LEU A 98 -0.55 -24.68 2.45
CA LEU A 98 -0.29 -25.09 1.07
C LEU A 98 -1.02 -26.39 0.71
N VAL A 99 -0.98 -27.39 1.60
CA VAL A 99 -1.62 -28.70 1.38
C VAL A 99 -3.14 -28.56 1.26
N GLU A 100 -3.76 -27.80 2.16
CA GLU A 100 -5.18 -27.45 2.11
C GLU A 100 -5.52 -26.77 0.78
N ARG A 101 -4.71 -25.78 0.38
CA ARG A 101 -4.96 -25.02 -0.85
C ARG A 101 -4.82 -25.86 -2.10
N LEU A 102 -3.77 -26.67 -2.22
CA LEU A 102 -3.55 -27.54 -3.38
C LEU A 102 -4.65 -28.61 -3.51
N SER A 103 -5.13 -29.14 -2.37
CA SER A 103 -6.26 -30.07 -2.34
C SER A 103 -7.53 -29.41 -2.86
N PHE A 104 -7.83 -28.20 -2.39
CA PHE A 104 -8.97 -27.41 -2.84
C PHE A 104 -8.91 -27.07 -4.34
N LEU A 105 -7.74 -26.68 -4.86
CA LEU A 105 -7.57 -26.32 -6.28
C LEU A 105 -7.61 -27.54 -7.23
N ARG A 106 -7.52 -28.78 -6.72
CA ARG A 106 -7.57 -30.01 -7.52
C ARG A 106 -9.00 -30.44 -7.86
N VAL A 107 -9.99 -30.07 -7.05
CA VAL A 107 -11.34 -30.67 -7.06
C VAL A 107 -12.21 -30.20 -8.24
N LYS A 108 -11.93 -29.04 -8.86
CA LYS A 108 -12.89 -28.39 -9.78
C LYS A 108 -12.48 -28.26 -11.26
N GLY A 109 -11.50 -29.05 -11.72
CA GLY A 109 -11.14 -29.15 -13.15
C GLY A 109 -10.35 -27.96 -13.71
N GLY A 110 -9.84 -28.12 -14.94
CA GLY A 110 -9.23 -27.04 -15.75
C GLY A 110 -7.74 -26.73 -15.52
N HIS A 111 -7.16 -25.94 -16.42
CA HIS A 111 -5.78 -25.41 -16.32
C HIS A 111 -5.76 -24.28 -15.27
N ASN A 112 -5.79 -24.66 -13.99
CA ASN A 112 -5.85 -23.70 -12.89
C ASN A 112 -4.52 -22.94 -12.72
N ALA A 113 -4.51 -21.68 -13.12
CA ALA A 113 -3.34 -20.81 -13.05
C ALA A 113 -2.75 -20.67 -11.63
N GLU A 114 -3.61 -20.66 -10.59
CA GLU A 114 -3.15 -20.61 -9.20
C GLU A 114 -2.40 -21.87 -8.80
N ARG A 115 -2.94 -23.04 -9.15
CA ARG A 115 -2.28 -24.32 -8.92
C ARG A 115 -0.96 -24.40 -9.67
N SER A 116 -0.93 -23.99 -10.94
CA SER A 116 0.28 -23.94 -11.75
C SER A 116 1.34 -23.01 -11.14
N ALA A 117 0.95 -21.87 -10.58
CA ALA A 117 1.87 -20.94 -9.92
C ALA A 117 2.54 -21.56 -8.69
N TYR A 118 1.79 -22.29 -7.85
CA TYR A 118 2.38 -23.01 -6.71
C TYR A 118 3.42 -24.04 -7.15
N LEU A 119 3.10 -24.83 -8.18
CA LEU A 119 4.00 -25.88 -8.67
C LEU A 119 5.22 -25.29 -9.37
N GLY A 120 5.03 -24.25 -10.19
CA GLY A 120 6.11 -23.60 -10.92
C GLY A 120 7.08 -22.80 -10.03
N ASN A 121 6.64 -22.39 -8.84
CA ASN A 121 7.46 -21.65 -7.88
C ASN A 121 8.12 -22.54 -6.80
N ASP A 122 7.95 -23.86 -6.87
CA ASP A 122 8.37 -24.76 -5.77
C ASP A 122 7.76 -24.33 -4.42
N GLY A 123 6.43 -24.20 -4.40
CA GLY A 123 5.69 -23.74 -3.22
C GLY A 123 5.96 -24.59 -1.98
N LEU A 124 6.31 -25.87 -2.14
CA LEU A 124 6.66 -26.77 -1.03
C LEU A 124 7.92 -26.28 -0.31
N THR A 125 9.02 -26.06 -1.05
CA THR A 125 10.26 -25.53 -0.47
C THR A 125 10.05 -24.13 0.11
N ALA A 126 9.27 -23.28 -0.56
CA ALA A 126 8.94 -21.96 -0.03
C ALA A 126 8.19 -22.03 1.32
N ALA A 127 7.20 -22.93 1.43
CA ALA A 127 6.44 -23.13 2.67
C ALA A 127 7.32 -23.66 3.81
N GLN A 128 8.15 -24.67 3.54
CA GLN A 128 9.09 -25.21 4.53
C GLN A 128 10.08 -24.15 5.02
N MET A 129 10.57 -23.29 4.13
CA MET A 129 11.47 -22.19 4.50
C MET A 129 10.77 -21.15 5.37
N LEU A 130 9.53 -20.77 5.03
CA LEU A 130 8.72 -19.86 5.85
C LEU A 130 8.47 -20.44 7.24
N ASP A 131 8.09 -21.71 7.34
CA ASP A 131 7.86 -22.40 8.62
C ASP A 131 9.13 -22.48 9.47
N LYS A 132 10.30 -22.60 8.84
CA LYS A 132 11.59 -22.62 9.53
C LYS A 132 12.04 -21.23 9.98
N CYS A 133 11.82 -20.21 9.16
CA CYS A 133 12.33 -18.85 9.38
C CYS A 133 11.40 -17.98 10.21
N LEU A 134 10.09 -18.26 10.21
CA LEU A 134 9.11 -17.45 10.93
C LEU A 134 8.64 -18.17 12.17
N ASN A 135 8.53 -17.44 13.28
CA ASN A 135 7.84 -17.97 14.45
C ASN A 135 6.34 -17.94 14.18
N ILE A 136 5.77 -19.10 13.83
CA ILE A 136 4.36 -19.24 13.45
C ILE A 136 3.40 -18.76 14.53
N ARG A 137 3.79 -18.79 15.82
CA ARG A 137 2.98 -18.24 16.93
C ARG A 137 2.77 -16.73 16.83
N HIS A 138 3.63 -16.03 16.08
CA HIS A 138 3.58 -14.59 15.88
C HIS A 138 3.14 -14.18 14.48
N VAL A 139 2.92 -15.14 13.58
CA VAL A 139 2.35 -14.86 12.27
C VAL A 139 0.89 -14.45 12.44
N LYS A 140 0.48 -13.40 11.73
CA LYS A 140 -0.89 -12.93 11.78
C LYS A 140 -1.81 -13.95 11.14
N LYS A 141 -2.90 -14.24 11.84
CA LYS A 141 -4.01 -15.05 11.32
C LYS A 141 -5.20 -14.17 11.01
N ARG A 142 -5.98 -14.57 10.01
CA ARG A 142 -7.25 -13.91 9.70
C ARG A 142 -8.22 -14.08 10.85
N THR A 143 -8.91 -13.01 11.22
CA THR A 143 -9.95 -13.03 12.25
C THR A 143 -11.33 -13.41 11.70
N ARG A 144 -11.45 -13.52 10.37
CA ARG A 144 -12.71 -13.78 9.66
C ARG A 144 -12.51 -14.73 8.48
N SER A 145 -13.59 -15.43 8.11
CA SER A 145 -13.64 -16.26 6.91
C SER A 145 -13.60 -15.39 5.65
N VAL A 146 -12.49 -15.47 4.91
CA VAL A 146 -12.36 -14.77 3.62
C VAL A 146 -13.32 -15.33 2.59
N SER A 147 -13.62 -16.63 2.63
CA SER A 147 -14.52 -17.29 1.67
C SER A 147 -15.94 -16.74 1.77
N ASP A 148 -16.48 -16.62 2.98
CA ASP A 148 -17.85 -16.17 3.21
C ASP A 148 -18.00 -14.67 2.89
N GLU A 149 -17.03 -13.86 3.31
CA GLU A 149 -16.99 -12.44 3.04
C GLU A 149 -16.85 -12.18 1.53
N TYR A 150 -15.96 -12.90 0.86
CA TYR A 150 -15.78 -12.80 -0.58
C TYR A 150 -17.06 -13.13 -1.34
N LYS A 151 -17.71 -14.25 -1.00
CA LYS A 151 -18.98 -14.65 -1.63
C LYS A 151 -20.07 -13.61 -1.42
N SER A 152 -20.27 -13.18 -0.18
CA SER A 152 -21.31 -12.21 0.18
C SER A 152 -21.08 -10.87 -0.52
N SER A 153 -19.82 -10.40 -0.53
CA SER A 153 -19.43 -9.14 -1.18
C SER A 153 -19.57 -9.19 -2.70
N LEU A 154 -19.21 -10.33 -3.33
CA LEU A 154 -19.36 -10.51 -4.77
C LEU A 154 -20.83 -10.58 -5.19
N LEU A 155 -21.66 -11.35 -4.48
CA LEU A 155 -23.11 -11.42 -4.72
C LEU A 155 -23.78 -10.04 -4.56
N LEU A 156 -23.43 -9.29 -3.52
CA LEU A 156 -23.95 -7.93 -3.31
C LEU A 156 -23.54 -7.00 -4.46
N SER A 157 -22.28 -7.07 -4.92
CA SER A 157 -21.79 -6.29 -6.05
C SER A 157 -22.55 -6.60 -7.34
N LEU A 158 -22.82 -7.88 -7.59
CA LEU A 158 -23.56 -8.33 -8.77
C LEU A 158 -25.05 -7.96 -8.70
N ARG A 159 -25.69 -8.01 -7.51
CA ARG A 159 -27.12 -7.66 -7.37
C ARG A 159 -27.40 -6.16 -7.38
N SER A 160 -26.44 -5.35 -6.94
CA SER A 160 -26.60 -3.89 -6.79
C SER A 160 -26.27 -3.08 -8.03
N GLY A 161 -25.90 -3.70 -9.15
CA GLY A 161 -25.48 -2.97 -10.36
C GLY A 161 -24.04 -2.46 -10.33
N ARG A 162 -23.32 -2.59 -9.20
CA ARG A 162 -21.91 -2.13 -9.07
C ARG A 162 -20.91 -2.92 -9.92
N TYR A 163 -21.34 -4.01 -10.55
CA TYR A 163 -20.54 -4.76 -11.52
C TYR A 163 -20.27 -3.98 -12.82
N ASN A 164 -21.10 -2.96 -13.12
CA ASN A 164 -20.92 -2.08 -14.28
C ASN A 164 -19.63 -1.27 -14.21
N GLU A 165 -19.04 -1.08 -13.02
CA GLU A 165 -17.74 -0.41 -12.83
C GLU A 165 -16.61 -1.06 -13.68
N HIS A 166 -16.73 -2.37 -13.94
CA HIS A 166 -15.78 -3.11 -14.78
C HIS A 166 -16.35 -3.54 -16.13
N GLY A 167 -17.57 -3.10 -16.48
CA GLY A 167 -18.22 -3.41 -17.77
C GLY A 167 -18.78 -4.83 -17.89
N VAL A 168 -19.16 -5.47 -16.77
CA VAL A 168 -19.86 -6.77 -16.81
C VAL A 168 -21.27 -6.56 -17.35
N LYS A 169 -21.70 -7.34 -18.34
CA LYS A 169 -23.07 -7.28 -18.90
C LYS A 169 -24.09 -7.88 -17.95
N ASP A 170 -25.32 -7.38 -17.97
CA ASP A 170 -26.42 -7.82 -17.10
C ASP A 170 -26.68 -9.33 -17.20
N ASP A 171 -26.69 -9.90 -18.41
CA ASP A 171 -26.92 -11.33 -18.63
C ASP A 171 -25.79 -12.21 -18.05
N VAL A 172 -24.55 -11.70 -18.06
CA VAL A 172 -23.39 -12.34 -17.44
C VAL A 172 -23.50 -12.26 -15.92
N ALA A 173 -23.93 -11.10 -15.39
CA ALA A 173 -24.13 -10.90 -13.96
C ALA A 173 -25.23 -11.82 -13.40
N GLU A 174 -26.36 -11.96 -14.09
CA GLU A 174 -27.46 -12.87 -13.71
C GLU A 174 -26.99 -14.33 -13.66
N LYS A 175 -26.28 -14.79 -14.69
CA LYS A 175 -25.68 -16.14 -14.72
C LYS A 175 -24.70 -16.34 -13.56
N ALA A 176 -23.84 -15.35 -13.30
CA ALA A 176 -22.88 -15.41 -12.19
C ALA A 176 -23.59 -15.49 -10.83
N ILE A 177 -24.66 -14.71 -10.61
CA ILE A 177 -25.45 -14.77 -9.37
C ILE A 177 -26.03 -16.18 -9.15
N LYS A 178 -26.56 -16.80 -10.20
CA LYS A 178 -27.11 -18.16 -10.11
C LYS A 178 -26.04 -19.16 -9.67
N LEU A 179 -24.91 -19.21 -10.39
CA LEU A 179 -23.79 -20.09 -10.07
C LEU A 179 -23.27 -19.88 -8.64
N LEU A 180 -23.11 -18.62 -8.23
CA LEU A 180 -22.61 -18.28 -6.90
C LEU A 180 -23.58 -18.63 -5.78
N THR A 181 -24.89 -18.64 -6.04
CA THR A 181 -25.90 -18.99 -5.03
C THR A 181 -25.86 -20.50 -4.73
N GLU A 182 -25.63 -21.32 -5.76
CA GLU A 182 -25.56 -22.78 -5.68
C GLU A 182 -24.24 -23.27 -5.04
N GLU A 183 -23.17 -22.46 -5.11
CA GLU A 183 -21.83 -22.84 -4.68
C GLU A 183 -21.51 -22.51 -3.22
N GLN A 184 -21.07 -23.47 -2.40
CA GLN A 184 -20.68 -23.18 -1.01
C GLN A 184 -19.38 -22.36 -0.91
N ILE A 185 -18.38 -22.64 -1.73
CA ILE A 185 -17.07 -21.96 -1.72
C ILE A 185 -16.70 -21.53 -3.13
N ILE A 186 -16.26 -20.28 -3.29
CA ILE A 186 -15.93 -19.71 -4.60
C ILE A 186 -14.44 -19.84 -4.92
N GLN A 187 -14.16 -20.34 -6.12
CA GLN A 187 -12.88 -20.14 -6.81
C GLN A 187 -13.12 -19.20 -8.00
N THR A 188 -12.38 -18.09 -8.08
CA THR A 188 -12.56 -17.12 -9.19
C THR A 188 -12.38 -17.78 -10.55
N HIS A 189 -11.39 -18.67 -10.69
CA HIS A 189 -11.17 -19.39 -11.94
C HIS A 189 -12.36 -20.28 -12.33
N HIS A 190 -12.87 -21.07 -11.37
CA HIS A 190 -14.04 -21.92 -11.59
C HIS A 190 -15.29 -21.10 -11.98
N LEU A 191 -15.50 -19.93 -11.37
CA LEU A 191 -16.58 -19.02 -11.77
C LEU A 191 -16.44 -18.61 -13.24
N ILE A 192 -15.25 -18.21 -13.66
CA ILE A 192 -14.98 -17.81 -15.06
C ILE A 192 -15.21 -18.98 -16.02
N GLU A 193 -14.69 -20.17 -15.70
CA GLU A 193 -14.86 -21.37 -16.52
C GLU A 193 -16.35 -21.74 -16.65
N SER A 194 -17.09 -21.71 -15.54
CA SER A 194 -18.52 -22.08 -15.50
C SER A 194 -19.43 -21.11 -16.24
N LEU A 195 -18.99 -19.85 -16.43
CA LEU A 195 -19.73 -18.88 -17.22
C LEU A 195 -19.59 -19.10 -18.73
N HIS A 196 -18.63 -19.91 -19.17
CA HIS A 196 -18.37 -20.23 -20.59
C HIS A 196 -18.30 -18.99 -21.51
N LEU A 197 -17.72 -17.90 -21.02
CA LEU A 197 -17.64 -16.63 -21.74
C LEU A 197 -16.70 -16.74 -22.94
N GLN A 198 -17.18 -16.35 -24.12
CA GLN A 198 -16.39 -16.29 -25.36
C GLN A 198 -15.69 -14.93 -25.52
N ASP A 199 -16.27 -13.87 -24.94
CA ASP A 199 -15.76 -12.51 -25.01
C ASP A 199 -14.67 -12.28 -23.94
N ILE A 200 -13.44 -12.05 -24.38
CA ILE A 200 -12.29 -11.83 -23.51
C ILE A 200 -12.45 -10.57 -22.65
N GLU A 201 -13.19 -9.57 -23.11
CA GLU A 201 -13.47 -8.36 -22.32
C GLU A 201 -14.39 -8.71 -21.14
N GLN A 202 -15.41 -9.54 -21.36
CA GLN A 202 -16.28 -10.03 -20.29
C GLN A 202 -15.54 -10.93 -19.31
N VAL A 203 -14.66 -11.81 -19.79
CA VAL A 203 -13.78 -12.63 -18.91
C VAL A 203 -12.96 -11.72 -18.00
N ASN A 204 -12.33 -10.69 -18.56
CA ASN A 204 -11.53 -9.73 -17.79
C ASN A 204 -12.38 -8.92 -16.80
N ALA A 205 -13.57 -8.48 -17.20
CA ALA A 205 -14.49 -7.72 -16.37
C ALA A 205 -14.95 -8.50 -15.14
N VAL A 206 -15.39 -9.76 -15.34
CA VAL A 206 -15.81 -10.65 -14.25
C VAL A 206 -14.62 -10.97 -13.34
N TYR A 207 -13.45 -11.27 -13.93
CA TYR A 207 -12.25 -11.57 -13.16
C TYR A 207 -11.84 -10.38 -12.28
N ARG A 208 -11.79 -9.16 -12.82
CA ARG A 208 -11.45 -7.95 -12.07
C ARG A 208 -12.42 -7.71 -10.92
N THR A 209 -13.72 -7.80 -11.20
CA THR A 209 -14.78 -7.64 -10.18
C THR A 209 -14.59 -8.67 -9.06
N ALA A 210 -14.45 -9.95 -9.40
CA ALA A 210 -14.24 -11.02 -8.44
C ALA A 210 -12.97 -10.82 -7.61
N ARG A 211 -11.85 -10.45 -8.24
CA ARG A 211 -10.56 -10.28 -7.55
C ARG A 211 -10.51 -9.05 -6.66
N GLU A 212 -11.15 -7.96 -7.05
CA GLU A 212 -11.31 -6.79 -6.18
C GLU A 212 -12.07 -7.16 -4.90
N ARG A 213 -13.18 -7.90 -5.01
CA ARG A 213 -13.94 -8.37 -3.84
C ARG A 213 -13.13 -9.34 -2.99
N TYR A 214 -12.36 -10.22 -3.61
CA TYR A 214 -11.45 -11.12 -2.91
C TYR A 214 -10.35 -10.37 -2.14
N ARG A 215 -9.75 -9.32 -2.73
CA ARG A 215 -8.77 -8.46 -2.04
C ARG A 215 -9.39 -7.76 -0.84
N LYS A 216 -10.57 -7.16 -1.00
CA LYS A 216 -11.31 -6.51 0.09
C LYS A 216 -11.63 -7.49 1.23
N ALA A 217 -12.04 -8.72 0.91
CA ALA A 217 -12.28 -9.77 1.90
C ALA A 217 -11.00 -10.14 2.67
N ASN A 218 -9.86 -10.26 1.99
CA ASN A 218 -8.58 -10.50 2.67
C ASN A 218 -8.15 -9.31 3.53
N ALA A 219 -8.24 -8.09 3.01
CA ALA A 219 -7.93 -6.87 3.76
C ALA A 219 -8.83 -6.73 5.00
N TYR A 220 -10.10 -7.12 4.90
CA TYR A 220 -11.00 -7.15 6.05
C TYR A 220 -10.59 -8.22 7.07
N GLY A 221 -10.28 -9.44 6.61
CA GLY A 221 -9.80 -10.52 7.47
C GLY A 221 -8.45 -10.23 8.14
N SER A 222 -7.63 -9.34 7.58
CA SER A 222 -6.36 -8.88 8.16
C SER A 222 -6.47 -7.58 8.96
N GLU A 223 -7.68 -7.05 9.17
CA GLU A 223 -7.93 -5.78 9.88
C GLU A 223 -7.31 -4.55 9.20
N SER A 224 -7.14 -4.62 7.88
CA SER A 224 -6.49 -3.61 7.05
C SER A 224 -7.45 -3.01 6.00
N ILE A 225 -8.77 -3.12 6.18
CA ILE A 225 -9.78 -2.72 5.16
C ILE A 225 -9.67 -1.25 4.73
N ASN A 226 -9.19 -0.38 5.63
CA ASN A 226 -8.95 1.03 5.33
C ASN A 226 -7.97 1.23 4.16
N SER A 227 -7.09 0.28 3.88
CA SER A 227 -6.17 0.34 2.73
C SER A 227 -6.85 0.25 1.37
N GLU A 228 -8.03 -0.38 1.32
CA GLU A 228 -8.80 -0.51 0.09
C GLU A 228 -9.63 0.75 -0.18
N THR A 229 -10.01 1.49 0.87
CA THR A 229 -10.96 2.61 0.78
C THR A 229 -10.31 3.98 0.88
N LYS A 230 -9.27 4.16 1.72
CA LYS A 230 -8.67 5.47 1.95
C LYS A 230 -7.62 5.83 0.89
N PRO A 231 -7.58 7.10 0.46
CA PRO A 231 -6.69 7.52 -0.62
C PRO A 231 -5.21 7.47 -0.22
N HIS A 232 -4.87 7.60 1.06
CA HIS A 232 -3.50 7.60 1.59
C HIS A 232 -2.74 6.30 1.33
N PHE A 233 -3.48 5.19 1.23
CA PHE A 233 -2.91 3.87 0.99
C PHE A 233 -2.78 3.56 -0.50
N LYS A 234 -3.25 4.44 -1.40
CA LYS A 234 -3.09 4.25 -2.84
C LYS A 234 -1.62 4.46 -3.22
N TRP A 235 -1.08 3.50 -3.97
CA TRP A 235 0.33 3.47 -4.36
C TRP A 235 0.85 4.80 -4.93
N LYS A 236 0.07 5.41 -5.84
CA LYS A 236 0.40 6.71 -6.45
C LYS A 236 0.63 7.82 -5.41
N ASN A 237 -0.17 7.85 -4.35
CA ASN A 237 -0.15 8.90 -3.34
C ASN A 237 1.02 8.69 -2.39
N ILE A 238 1.28 7.43 -1.99
CA ILE A 238 2.46 7.07 -1.18
C ILE A 238 3.74 7.45 -1.94
N LEU A 239 3.86 7.05 -3.21
CA LEU A 239 5.06 7.39 -3.99
C LEU A 239 5.26 8.89 -4.14
N ALA A 240 4.19 9.65 -4.44
CA ALA A 240 4.28 11.09 -4.53
C ALA A 240 4.72 11.70 -3.18
N TYR A 241 4.08 11.32 -2.09
CA TYR A 241 4.43 11.77 -0.75
C TYR A 241 5.90 11.47 -0.40
N LEU A 242 6.34 10.22 -0.56
CA LEU A 242 7.72 9.80 -0.31
C LEU A 242 8.73 10.55 -1.18
N SER A 243 8.35 10.90 -2.42
CA SER A 243 9.19 11.70 -3.31
C SER A 243 9.35 13.12 -2.81
N HIS A 244 8.26 13.73 -2.32
CA HIS A 244 8.27 15.09 -1.78
C HIS A 244 9.07 15.22 -0.48
N ILE A 245 9.20 14.15 0.30
CA ILE A 245 10.06 14.12 1.49
C ILE A 245 11.45 13.50 1.23
N ASN A 246 11.85 13.38 -0.05
CA ASN A 246 13.16 12.88 -0.51
C ASN A 246 13.51 11.44 -0.09
N LEU A 247 12.53 10.59 0.22
CA LEU A 247 12.77 9.17 0.53
C LEU A 247 12.87 8.28 -0.71
N THR A 248 12.41 8.73 -1.88
CA THR A 248 12.56 7.96 -3.13
C THR A 248 14.01 7.76 -3.56
N THR A 249 14.92 8.65 -3.15
CA THR A 249 16.36 8.49 -3.41
C THR A 249 16.92 7.28 -2.66
N ILE A 250 16.44 7.01 -1.45
CA ILE A 250 16.76 5.81 -0.68
C ILE A 250 16.16 4.57 -1.37
N LEU A 251 14.88 4.64 -1.77
CA LEU A 251 14.20 3.54 -2.47
C LEU A 251 14.84 3.18 -3.82
N SER A 252 15.57 4.11 -4.45
CA SER A 252 16.24 3.87 -5.74
C SER A 252 17.46 2.96 -5.64
N LYS A 253 18.03 2.78 -4.43
CA LYS A 253 19.24 1.97 -4.20
C LYS A 253 18.87 0.61 -3.63
N ASP A 254 18.64 -0.37 -4.50
CA ASP A 254 18.23 -1.73 -4.10
C ASP A 254 19.11 -2.37 -3.03
N SER A 255 20.43 -2.14 -3.08
CA SER A 255 21.39 -2.69 -2.12
C SER A 255 21.24 -2.11 -0.71
N ALA A 256 20.65 -0.91 -0.59
CA ALA A 256 20.40 -0.27 0.70
C ALA A 256 19.08 -0.75 1.36
N LEU A 257 18.21 -1.45 0.62
CA LEU A 257 16.91 -1.90 1.13
C LEU A 257 17.06 -3.16 1.99
N GLU A 258 17.38 -2.94 3.27
CA GLU A 258 17.57 -3.96 4.29
C GLU A 258 16.72 -3.68 5.55
N PRO A 259 16.43 -4.69 6.40
CA PRO A 259 15.63 -4.52 7.60
C PRO A 259 16.16 -3.43 8.55
N MET A 260 17.48 -3.36 8.74
CA MET A 260 18.10 -2.38 9.64
C MET A 260 17.83 -0.93 9.22
N LEU A 261 17.90 -0.63 7.92
CA LEU A 261 17.54 0.69 7.40
C LEU A 261 16.05 0.98 7.65
N LEU A 262 15.17 0.01 7.44
CA LEU A 262 13.74 0.15 7.68
C LEU A 262 13.46 0.49 9.14
N TYR A 263 14.06 -0.24 10.09
CA TYR A 263 13.95 0.04 11.52
C TYR A 263 14.47 1.44 11.87
N ARG A 264 15.65 1.81 11.37
CA ARG A 264 16.25 3.13 11.60
C ARG A 264 15.37 4.27 11.11
N LEU A 265 14.72 4.11 9.96
CA LEU A 265 13.77 5.09 9.44
C LEU A 265 12.53 5.18 10.33
N ARG A 266 11.93 4.05 10.69
CA ARG A 266 10.67 3.99 11.45
C ARG A 266 10.77 4.54 12.87
N ILE A 267 11.95 4.51 13.50
CA ILE A 267 12.17 5.13 14.82
C ILE A 267 12.39 6.66 14.76
N LEU A 268 12.56 7.25 13.57
CA LEU A 268 12.73 8.70 13.44
C LEU A 268 11.44 9.43 13.85
N LYS A 269 11.54 10.26 14.89
CA LYS A 269 10.42 11.10 15.35
C LYS A 269 9.94 12.05 14.25
N SER A 270 10.87 12.56 13.43
CA SER A 270 10.57 13.45 12.31
C SER A 270 9.77 12.75 11.21
N LEU A 271 10.13 11.51 10.85
CA LEU A 271 9.39 10.71 9.88
C LEU A 271 7.99 10.36 10.41
N LYS A 272 7.90 9.97 11.69
CA LYS A 272 6.62 9.71 12.34
C LYS A 272 5.70 10.93 12.28
N ALA A 273 6.22 12.12 12.64
CA ALA A 273 5.46 13.36 12.58
C ALA A 273 4.98 13.69 11.15
N MET A 274 5.83 13.50 10.14
CA MET A 274 5.45 13.68 8.74
C MET A 274 4.35 12.70 8.31
N ASN A 275 4.47 11.42 8.70
CA ASN A 275 3.45 10.42 8.44
C ASN A 275 2.13 10.76 9.16
N ASP A 276 2.20 11.29 10.38
CA ASP A 276 1.02 11.74 11.12
C ASP A 276 0.27 12.83 10.35
N ILE A 277 0.96 13.84 9.85
CA ILE A 277 0.39 14.89 8.99
C ILE A 277 -0.20 14.30 7.70
N TYR A 278 0.49 13.35 7.06
CA TYR A 278 -0.02 12.69 5.86
C TYR A 278 -1.34 11.97 6.15
N PHE A 279 -1.42 11.17 7.21
CA PHE A 279 -2.61 10.41 7.57
C PHE A 279 -3.74 11.23 8.24
N GLU A 280 -3.49 12.50 8.58
CA GLU A 280 -4.54 13.46 8.98
C GLU A 280 -5.41 13.93 7.80
N CYS A 281 -4.89 13.86 6.57
CA CYS A 281 -5.68 14.17 5.38
C CYS A 281 -6.88 13.20 5.34
N GLN A 282 -8.08 13.64 4.95
CA GLN A 282 -9.28 12.79 4.96
C GLN A 282 -9.60 12.23 3.58
N ASP A 283 -9.37 13.03 2.54
CA ASP A 283 -9.69 12.69 1.15
C ASP A 283 -8.52 12.97 0.18
N GLN A 284 -8.80 12.84 -1.12
CA GLN A 284 -7.79 13.07 -2.16
C GLN A 284 -7.42 14.57 -2.29
N ALA A 285 -8.37 15.48 -2.06
CA ALA A 285 -8.11 16.92 -2.17
C ALA A 285 -7.15 17.38 -1.05
N ASP A 286 -7.31 16.84 0.16
CA ASP A 286 -6.38 17.07 1.27
C ASP A 286 -4.96 16.56 0.95
N ILE A 287 -4.84 15.36 0.35
CA ILE A 287 -3.56 14.82 -0.08
C ILE A 287 -2.92 15.73 -1.13
N ASP A 288 -3.68 16.13 -2.16
CA ASP A 288 -3.18 17.00 -3.22
C ASP A 288 -2.73 18.36 -2.65
N ALA A 289 -3.47 18.91 -1.67
CA ALA A 289 -3.07 20.12 -0.94
C ALA A 289 -1.73 19.95 -0.20
N LEU A 290 -1.57 18.86 0.54
CA LEU A 290 -0.33 18.55 1.25
C LEU A 290 0.84 18.40 0.27
N LEU A 291 0.67 17.63 -0.80
CA LEU A 291 1.72 17.44 -1.80
C LEU A 291 2.13 18.75 -2.46
N ASN A 292 1.17 19.64 -2.73
CA ASN A 292 1.44 20.99 -3.24
C ASN A 292 2.25 21.82 -2.23
N ILE A 293 1.89 21.81 -0.94
CA ILE A 293 2.67 22.49 0.10
C ILE A 293 4.11 21.96 0.11
N LEU A 294 4.29 20.65 0.15
CA LEU A 294 5.63 20.03 0.18
C LEU A 294 6.43 20.39 -1.08
N ASN A 295 5.80 20.42 -2.25
CA ASN A 295 6.44 20.86 -3.49
C ASN A 295 6.90 22.32 -3.40
N GLN A 296 6.03 23.21 -2.92
CA GLN A 296 6.34 24.63 -2.78
C GLN A 296 7.48 24.88 -1.80
N LEU A 297 7.53 24.15 -0.68
CA LEU A 297 8.67 24.19 0.25
C LEU A 297 9.98 23.74 -0.40
N ARG A 298 9.95 22.87 -1.42
CA ARG A 298 11.17 22.43 -2.13
C ARG A 298 11.66 23.46 -3.14
N ILE A 299 10.77 24.07 -3.91
CA ILE A 299 11.14 24.91 -5.06
C ILE A 299 11.20 26.40 -4.70
N ASN A 300 10.42 26.88 -3.73
CA ASN A 300 10.34 28.29 -3.39
C ASN A 300 11.36 28.69 -2.32
N GLY A 301 12.54 29.16 -2.77
CA GLY A 301 13.60 29.64 -1.89
C GLY A 301 13.20 30.80 -0.99
N LYS A 302 12.34 31.71 -1.47
CA LYS A 302 11.85 32.86 -0.70
C LYS A 302 10.96 32.41 0.45
N LEU A 303 10.01 31.51 0.20
CA LEU A 303 9.14 30.93 1.23
C LEU A 303 9.96 30.22 2.33
N ARG A 304 10.95 29.40 1.95
CA ARG A 304 11.85 28.77 2.92
C ARG A 304 12.61 29.79 3.76
N SER A 305 13.14 30.84 3.14
CA SER A 305 13.87 31.90 3.85
C SER A 305 13.00 32.59 4.89
N LEU A 306 11.74 32.89 4.55
CA LEU A 306 10.78 33.51 5.45
C LEU A 306 10.38 32.58 6.61
N LEU A 307 10.11 31.30 6.30
CA LEU A 307 9.78 30.30 7.32
C LEU A 307 10.94 30.05 8.30
N LYS A 308 12.19 30.29 7.91
CA LYS A 308 13.35 30.25 8.82
C LYS A 308 13.41 31.44 9.79
N GLN A 309 12.86 32.58 9.40
CA GLN A 309 12.90 33.79 10.23
C GLN A 309 11.85 33.74 11.35
N SER A 310 10.58 33.48 11.01
CA SER A 310 9.51 33.26 11.99
C SER A 310 8.23 32.75 11.33
N PRO A 311 7.30 32.15 12.09
CA PRO A 311 5.94 31.89 11.62
C PRO A 311 5.24 33.16 11.11
N GLY A 312 5.46 34.30 11.79
CA GLY A 312 4.88 35.60 11.42
C GLY A 312 5.35 36.14 10.07
N ALA A 313 6.61 35.88 9.68
CA ALA A 313 7.14 36.29 8.39
C ALA A 313 6.50 35.52 7.21
N ALA A 314 6.16 34.25 7.42
CA ALA A 314 5.43 33.47 6.42
C ALA A 314 3.97 33.92 6.30
N ILE A 315 3.32 34.22 7.44
CA ILE A 315 1.97 34.81 7.47
C ILE A 315 1.95 36.12 6.70
N ALA A 316 2.89 37.03 6.98
CA ALA A 316 2.99 38.32 6.31
C ALA A 316 3.19 38.16 4.78
N TYR A 317 4.05 37.24 4.35
CA TYR A 317 4.24 36.95 2.93
C TYR A 317 3.00 36.37 2.23
N PHE A 318 2.23 35.53 2.93
CA PHE A 318 0.95 35.04 2.41
C PHE A 318 -0.04 36.18 2.20
N PHE A 319 -0.18 37.07 3.18
CA PHE A 319 -1.05 38.24 3.06
C PHE A 319 -0.55 39.26 2.01
N GLU A 320 0.76 39.42 1.87
CA GLU A 320 1.36 40.29 0.86
C GLU A 320 1.11 39.73 -0.56
N SER A 321 1.23 38.41 -0.74
CA SER A 321 0.95 37.74 -2.02
C SER A 321 -0.53 37.84 -2.40
N LEU A 322 -1.43 37.75 -1.42
CA LEU A 322 -2.87 37.99 -1.58
C LEU A 322 -3.16 39.43 -2.04
N ASN A 323 -2.50 40.42 -1.43
CA ASN A 323 -2.65 41.83 -1.79
C ASN A 323 -2.06 42.16 -3.17
N GLN A 324 -0.91 41.57 -3.53
CA GLN A 324 -0.23 41.80 -4.81
C GLN A 324 -1.02 41.26 -6.01
N ALA A 325 -1.84 40.25 -5.81
CA ALA A 325 -2.75 39.75 -6.84
C ALA A 325 -4.06 40.58 -6.94
N GLU A 326 -4.10 41.78 -6.32
CA GLU A 326 -5.24 42.73 -6.32
C GLU A 326 -6.54 42.17 -5.71
N ILE A 327 -6.42 41.17 -4.84
CA ILE A 327 -7.56 40.54 -4.20
C ILE A 327 -7.80 41.26 -2.88
N GLY A 328 -8.50 42.38 -2.96
CA GLY A 328 -9.00 43.05 -1.76
C GLY A 328 -9.96 42.13 -0.98
N TYR A 329 -10.07 42.36 0.33
CA TYR A 329 -10.93 41.63 1.29
C TYR A 329 -12.41 41.45 0.86
N LYS A 330 -12.89 42.16 -0.18
CA LYS A 330 -14.25 42.06 -0.74
C LYS A 330 -14.38 41.16 -1.98
N SER A 331 -13.28 40.78 -2.63
CA SER A 331 -13.28 39.95 -3.86
C SER A 331 -12.65 38.58 -3.62
N VAL A 332 -12.84 38.05 -2.40
CA VAL A 332 -12.28 36.77 -1.95
C VAL A 332 -12.47 35.72 -3.05
N ASN A 333 -13.61 35.62 -3.73
CA ASN A 333 -13.85 34.66 -4.84
C ASN A 333 -12.87 34.66 -6.04
N LYS A 334 -12.27 35.79 -6.45
CA LYS A 334 -11.39 35.84 -7.64
C LYS A 334 -9.92 35.57 -7.30
N GLY A 335 -9.53 35.97 -6.09
CA GLY A 335 -8.27 35.55 -5.51
C GLY A 335 -8.27 34.14 -4.99
N LEU A 336 -9.45 33.70 -4.56
CA LEU A 336 -9.77 32.31 -4.38
C LEU A 336 -9.60 31.56 -5.73
N GLU A 337 -9.95 32.13 -6.88
CA GLU A 337 -9.70 31.45 -8.15
C GLU A 337 -8.21 31.36 -8.55
N GLU A 338 -7.39 32.39 -8.33
CA GLU A 338 -5.94 32.31 -8.62
C GLU A 338 -5.15 31.53 -7.56
N LEU A 339 -5.51 31.63 -6.28
CA LEU A 339 -4.97 30.76 -5.24
C LEU A 339 -5.50 29.33 -5.39
N SER A 340 -6.71 29.08 -5.88
CA SER A 340 -7.17 27.71 -6.16
C SER A 340 -6.29 27.00 -7.20
N LYS A 341 -5.57 27.76 -8.04
CA LYS A 341 -4.61 27.22 -9.01
C LYS A 341 -3.23 26.90 -8.40
N VAL A 342 -2.90 27.36 -7.19
CA VAL A 342 -1.54 27.19 -6.59
C VAL A 342 -1.54 26.74 -5.11
N PHE A 343 -2.59 27.03 -4.33
CA PHE A 343 -2.73 26.82 -2.89
C PHE A 343 -4.22 26.74 -2.51
N LEU A 344 -4.73 25.52 -2.29
CA LEU A 344 -6.13 25.21 -2.00
C LEU A 344 -6.73 26.01 -0.82
N LEU A 345 -8.02 26.33 -0.97
CA LEU A 345 -8.73 27.39 -0.26
C LEU A 345 -9.84 26.91 0.66
N ASN A 346 -9.45 26.38 1.81
CA ASN A 346 -10.38 26.33 2.93
C ASN A 346 -9.80 26.87 4.23
N VAL A 347 -8.58 27.42 4.22
CA VAL A 347 -7.91 27.83 5.45
C VAL A 347 -6.91 28.98 5.21
N ALA A 348 -7.28 30.10 4.59
CA ALA A 348 -6.39 31.28 4.59
C ALA A 348 -6.42 31.98 5.97
N ASP A 349 -6.05 31.26 7.02
CA ASP A 349 -6.10 31.67 8.43
C ASP A 349 -4.77 31.33 9.13
N GLU A 350 -4.51 31.95 10.28
CA GLU A 350 -3.34 31.72 11.14
C GLU A 350 -3.08 30.23 11.39
N VAL A 351 -4.16 29.43 11.47
CA VAL A 351 -4.15 27.97 11.61
C VAL A 351 -3.41 27.29 10.45
N PHE A 352 -3.62 27.73 9.22
CA PHE A 352 -2.95 27.15 8.06
C PHE A 352 -1.49 27.54 7.96
N ALA A 353 -1.16 28.80 8.24
CA ALA A 353 0.22 29.24 8.27
C ALA A 353 1.00 28.50 9.37
N LYS A 354 0.39 28.28 10.53
CA LYS A 354 0.93 27.41 11.60
C LYS A 354 1.12 25.96 11.11
N LYS A 355 0.17 25.40 10.35
CA LYS A 355 0.29 24.06 9.76
C LYS A 355 1.42 23.98 8.73
N VAL A 356 1.55 24.94 7.82
CA VAL A 356 2.64 25.04 6.84
C VAL A 356 4.00 25.18 7.53
N TYR A 357 4.09 26.00 8.58
CA TYR A 357 5.31 26.13 9.39
C TYR A 357 5.68 24.82 10.09
N SER A 358 4.70 24.12 10.66
CA SER A 358 4.91 22.80 11.28
C SER A 358 5.42 21.79 10.25
N ILE A 359 4.82 21.72 9.06
CA ILE A 359 5.28 20.87 7.96
C ILE A 359 6.74 21.20 7.58
N HIS A 360 7.07 22.49 7.41
CA HIS A 360 8.44 22.92 7.10
C HIS A 360 9.43 22.50 8.18
N SER A 361 9.10 22.72 9.46
CA SER A 361 9.95 22.34 10.58
C SER A 361 10.20 20.83 10.63
N CYS A 362 9.15 20.02 10.46
CA CYS A 362 9.26 18.57 10.38
C CYS A 362 10.10 18.11 9.18
N MET A 363 9.95 18.76 8.02
CA MET A 363 10.78 18.48 6.85
C MET A 363 12.26 18.80 7.07
N GLU A 364 12.61 19.92 7.71
CA GLU A 364 14.00 20.26 7.99
C GLU A 364 14.63 19.32 9.04
N MET A 365 13.84 18.86 10.01
CA MET A 365 14.28 17.81 10.93
C MET A 365 14.52 16.49 10.19
N LEU A 366 13.55 16.05 9.37
CA LEU A 366 13.67 14.82 8.61
C LEU A 366 14.86 14.85 7.65
N ALA A 367 15.09 15.96 6.94
CA ALA A 367 16.23 16.10 6.05
C ALA A 367 17.56 15.94 6.78
N ARG A 368 17.69 16.47 8.00
CA ARG A 368 18.88 16.29 8.85
C ARG A 368 19.04 14.84 9.30
N ASP A 369 17.96 14.21 9.76
CA ASP A 369 17.97 12.81 10.19
C ASP A 369 18.37 11.87 9.04
N LEU A 370 17.83 12.10 7.83
CA LEU A 370 18.18 11.32 6.64
C LEU A 370 19.64 11.54 6.21
N ALA A 371 20.18 12.75 6.33
CA ALA A 371 21.59 13.02 6.07
C ALA A 371 22.50 12.21 7.02
N VAL A 372 22.17 12.17 8.31
CA VAL A 372 22.92 11.37 9.30
C VAL A 372 22.89 9.88 8.95
N LEU A 373 21.71 9.34 8.60
CA LEU A 373 21.55 7.93 8.23
C LEU A 373 22.33 7.55 6.97
N THR A 374 22.40 8.45 5.98
CA THR A 374 23.09 8.20 4.70
C THR A 374 24.60 8.43 4.77
N HIS A 375 25.10 9.28 5.68
CA HIS A 375 26.54 9.48 5.89
C HIS A 375 27.19 8.39 6.77
N HIS A 376 26.44 7.76 7.67
CA HIS A 376 26.95 6.65 8.48
C HIS A 376 27.05 5.33 7.72
N SER A 377 26.45 5.23 6.53
CA SER A 377 26.54 4.06 5.66
C SER A 377 27.73 4.09 4.69
N SER A 378 28.49 5.20 4.64
CA SER A 378 29.75 5.33 3.89
C SER A 378 31.02 5.22 4.74
N GLY A 379 30.89 4.93 6.04
CA GLY A 379 32.02 4.71 6.93
C GLY A 379 32.56 3.29 6.83
N THR A 380 33.67 3.12 6.12
CA THR A 380 34.59 1.98 6.27
C THR A 380 34.91 1.77 7.76
N PRO A 381 35.02 0.52 8.25
CA PRO A 381 35.55 0.27 9.58
C PRO A 381 37.04 0.61 9.56
N SER A 382 37.40 1.79 10.05
CA SER A 382 38.78 2.14 10.33
C SER A 382 39.18 1.57 11.69
N GLY A 383 40.07 0.59 11.67
CA GLY A 383 41.02 0.34 12.76
C GLY A 383 40.49 -0.48 13.92
N ALA A 384 40.68 -1.79 13.87
CA ALA A 384 41.01 -2.53 15.08
C ALA A 384 42.50 -2.25 15.41
N PRO A 385 42.87 -1.99 16.67
CA PRO A 385 44.24 -2.19 17.12
C PRO A 385 44.65 -3.67 17.06
#